data_AF-A0A2V9VYB8-F1
#
_entry.id   AF-A0A2V9VYB8-F1
#
_cell.length_a   1.000
_cell.length_b   1.000
_cell.length_c   1.000
_cell.angle_alpha   90.00
_cell.angle_beta   90.00
_cell.angle_gamma   90.00
#
_symmetry.space_group_name_H-M   'P 1'
#
loop_
_entity.id
_entity.type
_entity.pdbx_description
1 polymer ?
#
loop_
_entity_poly.entity_id
_entity_poly.type
_entity_poly.pdbx_seq_one_letter_code
_entity_poly.pdbx_strand_id
1 'polypeptide(L)'
;PKLTHLNNQLNEIDAQIVAEMKKVASKVRGQYTTALQRENMLHDAFEKQKQEANKLNESAIEYTLLKRDVDTNRQLYEGLLQKLKEAGVSAGLKSNNFRIVDTARPPTGPIEPNIPRNLMFAVVLGLGSGVGLAFLLEGLDSTVRTTEQAQMISGLASLGMIPLGSKSAREGPNPKRLVIATSKEAVELVTQVRPQSQMAESYRALRTSLLLSNLGAPPKVILKRAKRLPALTARWFWPRKGSESC
;
A
#
# COMPACT_ATOMS: atom_id res chain seq x y z
N PRO A 1 94.67 20.22 -28.43
CA PRO A 1 94.76 19.04 -27.54
C PRO A 1 93.91 19.10 -26.26
N LYS A 2 93.66 20.27 -25.64
CA LYS A 2 92.83 20.37 -24.41
C LYS A 2 91.31 20.29 -24.67
N LEU A 3 90.84 20.87 -25.77
CA LEU A 3 89.43 20.81 -26.19
C LEU A 3 88.93 19.39 -26.50
N THR A 4 89.78 18.56 -27.12
CA THR A 4 89.45 17.17 -27.44
C THR A 4 89.27 16.31 -26.19
N HIS A 5 90.05 16.57 -25.14
CA HIS A 5 89.88 15.90 -23.84
C HIS A 5 88.55 16.28 -23.18
N LEU A 6 88.21 17.58 -23.17
CA LEU A 6 86.97 18.07 -22.57
C LEU A 6 85.73 17.50 -23.28
N ASN A 7 85.78 17.39 -24.61
CA ASN A 7 84.68 16.83 -25.40
C ASN A 7 84.49 15.33 -25.14
N ASN A 8 85.58 14.59 -24.92
CA ASN A 8 85.51 13.18 -24.53
C ASN A 8 84.91 13.01 -23.13
N GLN A 9 85.26 13.87 -22.18
CA GLN A 9 84.65 13.86 -20.83
C GLN A 9 83.15 14.17 -20.89
N LEU A 10 82.74 15.11 -21.75
CA LEU A 10 81.33 15.45 -21.92
C LEU A 10 80.53 14.27 -22.50
N ASN A 11 81.06 13.63 -23.55
CA ASN A 11 80.47 12.42 -24.14
C ASN A 11 80.39 11.24 -23.15
N GLU A 12 81.41 11.09 -22.30
CA GLU A 12 81.42 10.04 -21.26
C GLU A 12 80.34 10.29 -20.20
N ILE A 13 80.19 11.55 -19.73
CA ILE A 13 79.15 11.93 -18.78
C ILE A 13 77.76 11.74 -19.39
N ASP A 14 77.55 12.16 -20.64
CA ASP A 14 76.27 11.98 -21.34
C ASP A 14 75.91 10.49 -21.48
N ALA A 15 76.89 9.65 -21.82
CA ALA A 15 76.71 8.21 -21.88
C ALA A 15 76.36 7.61 -20.50
N GLN A 16 76.97 8.09 -19.42
CA GLN A 16 76.65 7.69 -18.05
C GLN A 16 75.24 8.12 -17.64
N ILE A 17 74.80 9.34 -17.99
CA ILE A 17 73.44 9.83 -17.70
C ILE A 17 72.39 8.95 -18.38
N VAL A 18 72.58 8.63 -19.67
CA VAL A 18 71.67 7.76 -20.42
C VAL A 18 71.65 6.34 -19.84
N ALA A 19 72.81 5.82 -19.42
CA ALA A 19 72.90 4.50 -18.79
C ALA A 19 72.17 4.45 -17.44
N GLU A 20 72.36 5.45 -16.57
CA GLU A 20 71.66 5.54 -15.28
C GLU A 20 70.16 5.78 -15.46
N MET A 21 69.73 6.61 -16.41
CA MET A 21 68.32 6.76 -16.77
C MET A 21 67.69 5.43 -17.20
N LYS A 22 68.36 4.68 -18.07
CA LYS A 22 67.88 3.36 -18.53
C LYS A 22 67.79 2.36 -17.39
N LYS A 23 68.74 2.40 -16.45
CA LYS A 23 68.78 1.55 -15.25
C LYS A 23 67.67 1.91 -14.26
N VAL A 24 67.39 3.19 -14.05
CA VAL A 24 66.25 3.64 -13.22
C VAL A 24 64.93 3.21 -13.87
N ALA A 25 64.76 3.45 -15.18
CA ALA A 25 63.55 3.05 -15.91
C ALA A 25 63.33 1.53 -15.87
N SER A 26 64.37 0.72 -16.07
CA SER A 26 64.27 -0.74 -16.00
C SER A 26 63.99 -1.23 -14.58
N LYS A 27 64.57 -0.61 -13.56
CA LYS A 27 64.30 -0.91 -12.15
C LYS A 27 62.84 -0.62 -11.79
N VAL A 28 62.33 0.56 -12.13
CA VAL A 28 60.91 0.93 -11.88
C VAL A 28 59.97 0.01 -12.63
N ARG A 29 60.26 -0.29 -13.91
CA ARG A 29 59.47 -1.24 -14.69
C ARG A 29 59.49 -2.63 -14.07
N GLY A 30 60.65 -3.11 -13.62
CA GLY A 30 60.79 -4.39 -12.92
C GLY A 30 59.95 -4.43 -11.64
N GLN A 31 60.09 -3.42 -10.78
CA GLN A 31 59.30 -3.28 -9.55
C GLN A 31 57.79 -3.25 -9.82
N TYR A 32 57.36 -2.50 -10.84
CA TYR A 32 55.96 -2.47 -11.26
C TYR A 32 55.48 -3.86 -11.69
N THR A 33 56.22 -4.57 -12.54
CA THR A 33 55.83 -5.92 -12.98
C THR A 33 55.78 -6.92 -11.82
N THR A 34 56.71 -6.85 -10.87
CA THR A 34 56.69 -7.69 -9.67
C THR A 34 55.50 -7.35 -8.76
N ALA A 35 55.19 -6.07 -8.59
CA ALA A 35 54.04 -5.63 -7.80
C ALA A 35 52.72 -6.11 -8.44
N LEU A 36 52.58 -5.97 -9.76
CA LEU A 36 51.42 -6.45 -10.52
C LEU A 36 51.24 -7.97 -10.40
N GLN A 37 52.33 -8.74 -10.50
CA GLN A 37 52.29 -10.19 -10.30
C GLN A 37 51.85 -10.56 -8.88
N ARG A 38 52.32 -9.84 -7.86
CA ARG A 38 51.88 -10.05 -6.47
C ARG A 38 50.42 -9.74 -6.27
N GLU A 39 49.92 -8.66 -6.85
CA GLU A 39 48.50 -8.31 -6.81
C GLU A 39 47.66 -9.44 -7.42
N ASN A 40 48.00 -9.88 -8.63
CA ASN A 40 47.26 -10.96 -9.30
C ASN A 40 47.29 -12.26 -8.49
N MET A 41 48.44 -12.64 -7.93
CA MET A 41 48.53 -13.84 -7.07
C MET A 41 47.69 -13.72 -5.80
N LEU A 42 47.67 -12.55 -5.17
CA LEU A 42 46.83 -12.30 -3.98
C LEU A 42 45.35 -12.32 -4.34
N HIS A 43 44.98 -11.77 -5.49
CA HIS A 43 43.61 -11.80 -5.99
C HIS A 43 43.14 -13.23 -6.26
N ASP A 44 43.97 -14.03 -6.93
CA ASP A 44 43.67 -15.44 -7.20
C ASP A 44 43.55 -16.26 -5.91
N ALA A 45 44.45 -16.03 -4.94
CA ALA A 45 44.38 -16.67 -3.64
C ALA A 45 43.11 -16.25 -2.86
N PHE A 46 42.74 -14.98 -2.93
CA PHE A 46 41.53 -14.45 -2.31
C PHE A 46 40.27 -15.07 -2.90
N GLU A 47 40.14 -15.12 -4.23
CA GLU A 47 38.97 -15.71 -4.88
C GLU A 47 38.88 -17.23 -4.61
N LYS A 48 40.01 -17.94 -4.55
CA LYS A 48 40.03 -19.35 -4.11
C LYS A 48 39.54 -19.51 -2.67
N GLN A 49 40.07 -18.72 -1.75
CA GLN A 49 39.67 -18.79 -0.33
C GLN A 49 38.18 -18.46 -0.14
N LYS A 50 37.68 -17.48 -0.88
CA LYS A 50 36.27 -17.10 -0.89
C LYS A 50 35.38 -18.22 -1.42
N GLN A 51 35.79 -18.91 -2.49
CA GLN A 51 35.06 -20.08 -2.99
C GLN A 51 35.05 -21.22 -1.98
N GLU A 52 36.16 -21.50 -1.30
CA GLU A 52 36.22 -22.50 -0.23
C GLU A 52 35.31 -22.13 0.94
N ALA A 53 35.32 -20.87 1.38
CA ALA A 53 34.44 -20.38 2.43
C ALA A 53 32.95 -20.51 2.05
N ASN A 54 32.60 -20.19 0.80
CA ASN A 54 31.24 -20.36 0.28
C ASN A 54 30.81 -21.83 0.26
N LYS A 55 31.68 -22.75 -0.18
CA LYS A 55 31.41 -24.19 -0.16
C LYS A 55 31.22 -24.72 1.27
N LEU A 56 32.07 -24.29 2.19
CA LEU A 56 31.94 -24.65 3.61
C LEU A 56 30.61 -24.15 4.18
N ASN A 57 30.21 -22.92 3.84
CA ASN A 57 28.93 -22.37 4.27
C ASN A 57 27.74 -23.16 3.68
N GLU A 58 27.81 -23.53 2.40
CA GLU A 58 26.81 -24.39 1.75
C GLU A 58 26.69 -25.75 2.44
N SER A 59 27.81 -26.43 2.70
CA SER A 59 27.82 -27.70 3.43
C SER A 59 27.33 -27.57 4.87
N ALA A 60 27.60 -26.44 5.55
CA ALA A 60 27.09 -26.19 6.90
C ALA A 60 25.56 -26.00 6.92
N ILE A 61 25.01 -25.35 5.89
CA ILE A 61 23.57 -25.19 5.71
C ILE A 61 22.92 -26.56 5.46
N GLU A 62 23.48 -27.35 4.53
CA GLU A 62 23.00 -28.70 4.22
C GLU A 62 23.02 -29.60 5.46
N TYR A 63 24.12 -29.59 6.21
CA TYR A 63 24.24 -30.31 7.47
C TYR A 63 23.17 -29.90 8.49
N THR A 64 22.92 -28.60 8.62
CA THR A 64 21.90 -28.08 9.55
C THR A 64 20.49 -28.50 9.15
N LEU A 65 20.19 -28.49 7.85
CA LEU A 65 18.91 -28.96 7.31
C LEU A 65 18.72 -30.45 7.62
N LEU A 66 19.70 -31.29 7.27
CA LEU A 66 19.63 -32.74 7.50
C LEU A 66 19.52 -33.09 8.99
N LYS A 67 20.25 -32.36 9.85
CA LYS A 67 20.14 -32.49 11.31
C LYS A 67 18.71 -32.17 11.78
N ARG A 68 18.12 -31.09 11.28
CA ARG A 68 16.75 -30.69 11.61
C ARG A 68 15.73 -31.74 11.19
N ASP A 69 15.92 -32.37 10.03
CA ASP A 69 15.05 -33.45 9.55
C ASP A 69 15.14 -34.68 10.47
N VAL A 70 16.35 -35.06 10.89
CA VAL A 70 16.54 -36.16 11.85
C VAL A 70 15.88 -35.83 13.19
N ASP A 71 16.08 -34.62 13.72
CA ASP A 71 15.49 -34.19 14.99
C ASP A 71 13.94 -34.18 14.92
N THR A 72 13.39 -33.71 13.80
CA THR A 72 11.93 -33.70 13.56
C THR A 72 11.37 -35.12 13.49
N ASN A 73 12.02 -36.01 12.74
CA ASN A 73 11.60 -37.42 12.63
C ASN A 73 11.66 -38.14 13.99
N ARG A 74 12.70 -37.84 14.78
CA ARG A 74 12.81 -38.37 16.15
C ARG A 74 11.66 -37.88 17.03
N GLN A 75 11.33 -36.60 17.01
CA GLN A 75 10.20 -36.05 17.75
C GLN A 75 8.87 -36.67 17.34
N LEU A 76 8.64 -36.86 16.04
CA LEU A 76 7.44 -37.55 15.53
C LEU A 76 7.37 -38.99 16.03
N TYR A 77 8.49 -39.73 15.98
CA TYR A 77 8.56 -41.09 16.51
C TYR A 77 8.26 -41.15 18.01
N GLU A 78 8.86 -40.27 18.81
CA GLU A 78 8.62 -40.17 20.25
C GLU A 78 7.15 -39.83 20.55
N GLY A 79 6.55 -38.92 19.79
CA GLY A 79 5.13 -38.58 19.90
C GLY A 79 4.19 -39.73 19.55
N LEU A 80 4.49 -40.50 18.50
CA LEU A 80 3.73 -41.71 18.15
C LEU A 80 3.86 -42.77 19.23
N LEU A 81 5.05 -42.97 19.78
CA LEU A 81 5.29 -43.91 20.88
C LEU A 81 4.51 -43.50 22.14
N GLN A 82 4.47 -42.21 22.45
CA GLN A 82 3.66 -41.69 23.56
C GLN A 82 2.17 -41.96 23.33
N LYS A 83 1.64 -41.67 22.13
CA LYS A 83 0.23 -41.94 21.78
C LYS A 83 -0.12 -43.42 21.87
N LEU A 84 0.78 -44.30 21.44
CA LEU A 84 0.62 -45.75 21.59
C LEU A 84 0.55 -46.17 23.06
N LYS A 85 1.41 -45.62 23.92
CA LYS A 85 1.38 -45.87 25.37
C LYS A 85 0.08 -45.34 26.01
N GLU A 86 -0.35 -44.13 25.69
CA GLU A 86 -1.61 -43.54 26.15
C GLU A 86 -2.83 -44.39 25.75
N ALA A 87 -2.85 -44.88 24.50
CA ALA A 87 -3.89 -45.76 24.00
C ALA A 87 -3.88 -47.12 24.72
N GLY A 88 -2.70 -47.70 24.95
CA GLY A 88 -2.54 -48.96 25.70
C GLY A 88 -3.02 -48.86 27.15
N VAL A 89 -2.68 -47.77 27.85
CA VAL A 89 -3.19 -47.49 29.20
C VAL A 89 -4.71 -47.32 29.18
N SER A 90 -5.26 -46.56 28.22
CA SER A 90 -6.70 -46.36 28.09
C SER A 90 -7.46 -47.65 27.78
N ALA A 91 -6.89 -48.55 26.96
CA ALA A 91 -7.44 -49.87 26.67
C ALA A 91 -7.40 -50.78 27.90
N GLY A 92 -6.30 -50.76 28.67
CA GLY A 92 -6.19 -51.47 29.94
C GLY A 92 -7.19 -51.00 31.00
N LEU A 93 -7.41 -49.67 31.08
CA LEU A 93 -8.43 -49.08 31.95
C LEU A 93 -9.86 -49.44 31.51
N LYS A 94 -10.11 -49.60 30.20
CA LYS A 94 -11.42 -50.05 29.69
C LYS A 94 -11.73 -51.53 29.96
N SER A 95 -10.71 -52.36 30.26
CA SER A 95 -10.91 -53.78 30.51
C SER A 95 -11.24 -54.11 31.97
N ASN A 96 -11.12 -53.17 32.91
CA ASN A 96 -11.36 -53.45 34.32
C ASN A 96 -12.69 -52.84 34.82
N ASN A 97 -13.73 -53.67 34.72
CA ASN A 97 -14.91 -53.69 35.59
C ASN A 97 -15.82 -52.45 35.61
N PHE A 98 -16.59 -52.25 34.53
CA PHE A 98 -17.84 -51.49 34.64
C PHE A 98 -18.97 -52.45 35.04
N ARG A 99 -19.35 -52.44 36.32
CA ARG A 99 -20.63 -52.99 36.75
C ARG A 99 -21.67 -51.87 36.61
N ILE A 100 -22.65 -52.06 35.75
CA ILE A 100 -23.75 -51.09 35.56
C ILE A 100 -24.57 -51.09 36.85
N VAL A 101 -24.49 -50.01 37.63
CA VAL A 101 -25.25 -49.82 38.88
C VAL A 101 -26.51 -49.00 38.65
N ASP A 102 -26.56 -48.16 37.61
CA ASP A 102 -27.72 -47.30 37.34
C ASP A 102 -27.90 -47.06 35.83
N THR A 103 -29.14 -47.18 35.35
CA THR A 103 -29.53 -46.96 33.96
C THR A 103 -29.82 -45.48 33.73
N ALA A 104 -29.13 -44.87 32.77
CA ALA A 104 -29.25 -43.44 32.48
C ALA A 104 -30.69 -43.06 32.11
N ARG A 105 -31.28 -42.13 32.87
CA ARG A 105 -32.60 -41.55 32.58
C ARG A 105 -32.50 -40.64 31.34
N PRO A 106 -33.44 -40.72 30.39
CA PRO A 106 -33.45 -39.84 29.23
C PRO A 106 -33.63 -38.39 29.69
N PRO A 107 -32.88 -37.43 29.11
CA PRO A 107 -32.99 -36.03 29.49
C PRO A 107 -34.36 -35.48 29.10
N THR A 108 -35.01 -34.77 30.03
CA THR A 108 -36.33 -34.13 29.85
C THR A 108 -36.29 -32.89 28.95
N GLY A 109 -35.12 -32.49 28.45
CA GLY A 109 -34.95 -31.37 27.54
C GLY A 109 -33.60 -31.40 26.81
N PRO A 110 -33.46 -30.60 25.75
CA PRO A 110 -32.22 -30.50 24.99
C PRO A 110 -31.10 -29.90 25.85
N ILE A 111 -29.98 -30.64 25.95
CA ILE A 111 -28.78 -30.24 26.70
C ILE A 111 -28.03 -29.11 25.98
N GLU A 112 -28.05 -29.11 24.66
CA GLU A 112 -27.42 -28.10 23.78
C GLU A 112 -28.20 -27.99 22.45
N PRO A 113 -28.18 -26.86 21.73
CA PRO A 113 -27.62 -25.56 22.08
C PRO A 113 -28.62 -24.64 22.80
N ASN A 114 -28.11 -23.71 23.62
CA ASN A 114 -28.90 -22.66 24.26
C ASN A 114 -29.34 -21.60 23.24
N ILE A 115 -30.40 -21.89 22.50
CA ILE A 115 -31.01 -21.01 21.48
C ILE A 115 -31.16 -19.55 21.96
N PRO A 116 -31.71 -19.25 23.15
CA PRO A 116 -31.87 -17.85 23.57
C PRO A 116 -30.53 -17.13 23.76
N ARG A 117 -29.50 -17.84 24.25
CA ARG A 117 -28.15 -17.27 24.43
C ARG A 117 -27.51 -16.95 23.09
N ASN A 118 -27.59 -17.87 22.13
CA ASN A 118 -27.03 -17.66 20.79
C ASN A 118 -27.74 -16.53 20.03
N LEU A 119 -29.06 -16.42 20.20
CA LEU A 119 -29.85 -15.34 19.60
C LEU A 119 -29.45 -13.97 20.16
N MET A 120 -29.23 -13.88 21.49
CA MET A 120 -28.76 -12.63 22.11
C MET A 120 -27.41 -12.18 21.53
N PHE A 121 -26.44 -13.08 21.40
CA PHE A 121 -25.15 -12.75 20.78
C PHE A 121 -25.28 -12.32 19.32
N ALA A 122 -26.13 -13.00 18.54
CA ALA A 122 -26.36 -12.65 17.14
C ALA A 122 -26.94 -11.24 16.99
N VAL A 123 -27.89 -10.85 17.86
CA VAL A 123 -28.49 -9.50 17.84
C VAL A 123 -27.45 -8.44 18.22
N VAL A 124 -26.67 -8.66 19.28
CA VAL A 124 -25.64 -7.70 19.71
C VAL A 124 -24.57 -7.52 18.63
N LEU A 125 -24.09 -8.61 18.03
CA LEU A 125 -23.10 -8.55 16.95
C LEU A 125 -23.68 -7.93 15.68
N GLY A 126 -24.93 -8.22 15.34
CA GLY A 126 -25.59 -7.64 14.17
C GLY A 126 -25.76 -6.12 14.30
N LEU A 127 -26.23 -5.63 15.45
CA LEU A 127 -26.35 -4.20 15.71
C LEU A 127 -24.98 -3.50 15.76
N GLY A 128 -24.01 -4.08 16.45
CA GLY A 128 -22.66 -3.52 16.54
C GLY A 128 -21.97 -3.42 15.18
N SER A 129 -22.04 -4.48 14.37
CA SER A 129 -21.47 -4.50 13.02
C SER A 129 -22.20 -3.56 12.06
N GLY A 130 -23.52 -3.43 12.15
CA GLY A 130 -24.30 -2.49 11.33
C GLY A 130 -23.92 -1.03 11.61
N VAL A 131 -23.83 -0.65 12.88
CA VAL A 131 -23.37 0.70 13.26
C VAL A 131 -21.92 0.92 12.83
N GLY A 132 -21.04 -0.05 13.06
CA GLY A 132 -19.65 0.01 12.63
C GLY A 132 -19.51 0.21 11.13
N LEU A 133 -20.26 -0.53 10.32
CA LEU A 133 -20.29 -0.40 8.86
C LEU A 133 -20.80 0.97 8.41
N ALA A 134 -21.81 1.53 9.06
CA ALA A 134 -22.32 2.87 8.73
C ALA A 134 -21.23 3.95 8.92
N PHE A 135 -20.49 3.90 10.03
CA PHE A 135 -19.37 4.81 10.27
C PHE A 135 -18.21 4.60 9.27
N LEU A 136 -17.93 3.34 8.93
CA LEU A 136 -16.89 2.99 7.96
C LEU A 136 -17.23 3.52 6.56
N LEU A 137 -18.49 3.38 6.15
CA LEU A 137 -18.99 3.92 4.89
C LEU A 137 -18.97 5.45 4.85
N GLU A 138 -19.37 6.13 5.93
CA GLU A 138 -19.29 7.60 6.01
C GLU A 138 -17.82 8.07 5.99
N GLY A 139 -16.91 7.34 6.65
CA GLY A 139 -15.47 7.66 6.62
C GLY A 139 -14.82 7.47 5.24
N LEU A 140 -15.38 6.59 4.40
CA LEU A 140 -14.93 6.40 3.02
C LEU A 140 -15.59 7.39 2.04
N ASP A 141 -16.65 8.11 2.44
CA ASP A 141 -17.30 9.13 1.63
C ASP A 141 -16.44 10.42 1.59
N SER A 142 -15.67 10.58 0.51
CA SER A 142 -14.84 11.77 0.27
C SER A 142 -15.63 12.95 -0.32
N THR A 143 -16.91 13.07 0.03
CA THR A 143 -17.76 14.16 -0.46
C THR A 143 -17.48 15.43 0.35
N VAL A 144 -16.97 16.47 -0.34
CA VAL A 144 -16.78 17.80 0.24
C VAL A 144 -18.15 18.45 0.46
N ARG A 145 -18.61 18.52 1.70
CA ARG A 145 -19.95 19.07 2.04
C ARG A 145 -19.91 20.53 2.48
N THR A 146 -18.74 21.08 2.81
CA THR A 146 -18.60 22.46 3.31
C THR A 146 -17.59 23.30 2.51
N THR A 147 -17.80 24.62 2.52
CA THR A 147 -16.96 25.60 1.82
C THR A 147 -15.54 25.65 2.33
N GLU A 148 -15.36 25.41 3.63
CA GLU A 148 -14.07 25.44 4.32
C GLU A 148 -13.22 24.22 3.91
N GLN A 149 -13.85 23.06 3.73
CA GLN A 149 -13.19 21.85 3.23
C GLN A 149 -12.74 22.03 1.77
N ALA A 150 -13.55 22.68 0.92
CA ALA A 150 -13.17 22.97 -0.46
C ALA A 150 -11.97 23.92 -0.54
N GLN A 151 -11.92 24.94 0.32
CA GLN A 151 -10.84 25.92 0.38
C GLN A 151 -9.53 25.30 0.89
N MET A 152 -9.59 24.44 1.92
CA MET A 152 -8.41 23.72 2.42
C MET A 152 -7.82 22.73 1.41
N ILE A 153 -8.66 22.01 0.66
CA ILE A 153 -8.18 21.00 -0.32
C ILE A 153 -7.64 21.66 -1.59
N SER A 154 -8.28 22.74 -2.06
CA SER A 154 -7.92 23.38 -3.34
C SER A 154 -6.87 24.49 -3.20
N GLY A 155 -6.66 25.03 -1.99
CA GLY A 155 -5.76 26.17 -1.76
C GLY A 155 -6.21 27.48 -2.41
N LEU A 156 -7.41 27.53 -3.00
CA LEU A 156 -7.96 28.68 -3.71
C LEU A 156 -9.06 29.34 -2.88
N ALA A 157 -9.11 30.67 -2.89
CA ALA A 157 -10.19 31.41 -2.25
C ALA A 157 -11.55 31.04 -2.87
N SER A 158 -12.51 30.67 -2.02
CA SER A 158 -13.88 30.36 -2.46
C SER A 158 -14.57 31.63 -2.95
N LEU A 159 -14.88 31.69 -4.26
CA LEU A 159 -15.50 32.86 -4.89
C LEU A 159 -17.02 32.94 -4.68
N GLY A 160 -17.65 31.87 -4.17
CA GLY A 160 -19.07 31.82 -3.85
C GLY A 160 -19.69 30.43 -3.98
N MET A 161 -20.80 30.20 -3.27
CA MET A 161 -21.61 28.98 -3.35
C MET A 161 -22.82 29.23 -4.25
N ILE A 162 -22.96 28.43 -5.31
CA ILE A 162 -24.16 28.45 -6.16
C ILE A 162 -25.04 27.27 -5.71
N PRO A 163 -26.18 27.52 -5.07
CA PRO A 163 -27.09 26.43 -4.74
C PRO A 163 -27.54 25.77 -6.04
N LEU A 164 -27.62 24.44 -6.09
CA LEU A 164 -28.29 23.78 -7.21
C LEU A 164 -29.78 23.88 -6.92
N GLY A 165 -30.57 24.39 -7.88
CA GLY A 165 -32.01 24.56 -7.75
C GLY A 165 -32.64 23.35 -7.08
N SER A 166 -33.05 23.52 -5.82
CA SER A 166 -33.62 22.43 -5.06
C SER A 166 -34.88 22.00 -5.80
N LYS A 167 -34.96 20.73 -6.20
CA LYS A 167 -36.25 20.07 -6.24
C LYS A 167 -36.78 20.18 -4.81
N SER A 168 -37.63 21.17 -4.56
CA SER A 168 -38.49 21.16 -3.38
C SER A 168 -39.41 19.97 -3.58
N ALA A 169 -38.94 18.77 -3.25
CA ALA A 169 -39.78 17.64 -2.91
C ALA A 169 -40.44 17.99 -1.56
N ARG A 170 -41.36 18.96 -1.60
CA ARG A 170 -42.43 19.06 -0.63
C ARG A 170 -43.42 18.00 -1.07
N GLU A 171 -43.38 16.90 -0.34
CA GLU A 171 -44.39 15.85 -0.35
C GLU A 171 -45.71 16.48 0.11
N GLY A 172 -46.53 16.86 -0.87
CA GLY A 172 -47.88 17.38 -0.68
C GLY A 172 -48.75 16.88 -1.85
N PRO A 173 -50.05 16.63 -1.65
CA PRO A 173 -50.79 15.64 -2.44
C PRO A 173 -51.21 16.06 -3.85
N ASN A 174 -50.71 17.19 -4.38
CA ASN A 174 -51.14 17.73 -5.67
C ASN A 174 -49.96 18.29 -6.49
N PRO A 175 -49.33 17.49 -7.36
CA PRO A 175 -48.25 17.94 -8.20
C PRO A 175 -48.81 18.59 -9.47
N LYS A 176 -49.25 19.85 -9.40
CA LYS A 176 -49.38 20.66 -10.63
C LYS A 176 -47.99 21.14 -11.06
N ARG A 177 -47.37 20.31 -11.90
CA ARG A 177 -46.44 20.68 -12.98
C ARG A 177 -45.28 21.60 -12.57
N LEU A 178 -44.20 20.99 -12.09
CA LEU A 178 -42.85 21.56 -12.07
C LEU A 178 -41.95 20.75 -13.01
N VAL A 179 -42.01 21.09 -14.30
CA VAL A 179 -41.01 20.65 -15.28
C VAL A 179 -40.09 21.83 -15.54
N ILE A 180 -39.06 21.97 -14.72
CA ILE A 180 -37.88 22.83 -14.97
C ILE A 180 -36.74 22.22 -14.14
N ALA A 181 -35.56 21.84 -14.63
CA ALA A 181 -35.05 21.73 -15.98
C ALA A 181 -33.77 20.88 -15.90
N THR A 182 -33.65 19.90 -16.79
CA THR A 182 -32.41 19.17 -17.04
C THR A 182 -31.65 19.71 -18.25
N SER A 183 -32.02 20.90 -18.75
CA SER A 183 -31.31 21.57 -19.84
C SER A 183 -30.52 22.78 -19.33
N LYS A 184 -29.28 22.90 -19.82
CA LYS A 184 -28.37 24.05 -19.59
C LYS A 184 -29.05 25.41 -19.80
N GLU A 185 -30.05 25.45 -20.69
CA GLU A 185 -30.78 26.66 -21.11
C GLU A 185 -31.61 27.29 -19.98
N ALA A 186 -32.11 26.50 -19.02
CA ALA A 186 -32.91 27.05 -17.92
C ALA A 186 -32.07 27.75 -16.86
N VAL A 187 -30.81 27.34 -16.65
CA VAL A 187 -29.91 28.01 -15.70
C VAL A 187 -29.48 29.38 -16.23
N GLU A 188 -29.32 29.50 -17.54
CA GLU A 188 -28.94 30.75 -18.21
C GLU A 188 -30.06 31.81 -18.12
N LEU A 189 -31.32 31.37 -18.15
CA LEU A 189 -32.49 32.25 -18.10
C LEU A 189 -33.07 32.51 -16.70
N VAL A 190 -32.54 31.92 -15.62
CA VAL A 190 -33.04 32.14 -14.25
C VAL A 190 -32.84 33.59 -13.78
N THR A 191 -31.78 34.25 -14.24
CA THR A 191 -31.50 35.65 -13.86
C THR A 191 -32.47 36.66 -14.49
N GLN A 192 -32.99 36.36 -15.68
CA GLN A 192 -33.98 37.19 -16.38
C GLN A 192 -35.43 36.86 -15.97
N VAL A 193 -35.73 35.56 -15.78
CA VAL A 193 -37.09 35.10 -15.47
C VAL A 193 -37.45 35.30 -13.99
N ARG A 194 -36.48 35.23 -13.07
CA ARG A 194 -36.69 35.42 -11.61
C ARG A 194 -35.55 36.22 -10.97
N PRO A 195 -35.58 37.56 -11.11
CA PRO A 195 -34.49 38.44 -10.66
C PRO A 195 -34.29 38.50 -9.14
N GLN A 196 -35.28 38.07 -8.33
CA GLN A 196 -35.20 38.03 -6.86
C GLN A 196 -34.93 36.62 -6.29
N SER A 197 -34.54 35.65 -7.13
CA SER A 197 -34.25 34.29 -6.66
C SER A 197 -32.89 34.20 -5.97
N GLN A 198 -32.75 33.29 -4.99
CA GLN A 198 -31.49 33.01 -4.30
C GLN A 198 -30.35 32.61 -5.27
N MET A 199 -30.72 31.96 -6.38
CA MET A 199 -29.81 31.64 -7.48
C MET A 199 -29.28 32.91 -8.15
N ALA A 200 -30.16 33.84 -8.52
CA ALA A 200 -29.78 35.09 -9.17
C ALA A 200 -28.87 35.96 -8.27
N GLU A 201 -29.16 36.01 -6.96
CA GLU A 201 -28.31 36.71 -5.98
C GLU A 201 -26.91 36.06 -5.86
N SER A 202 -26.81 34.73 -5.88
CA SER A 202 -25.50 34.06 -5.87
C SER A 202 -24.65 34.41 -7.10
N TYR A 203 -25.26 34.57 -8.29
CA TYR A 203 -24.55 35.03 -9.49
C TYR A 203 -24.15 36.51 -9.43
N ARG A 204 -24.96 37.37 -8.80
CA ARG A 204 -24.62 38.78 -8.54
C ARG A 204 -23.46 38.91 -7.55
N ALA A 205 -23.49 38.13 -6.47
CA ALA A 205 -22.39 38.04 -5.52
C ALA A 205 -21.10 37.56 -6.21
N LEU A 206 -21.17 36.50 -7.03
CA LEU A 206 -20.01 36.02 -7.79
C LEU A 206 -19.47 37.11 -8.74
N ARG A 207 -20.35 37.82 -9.45
CA ARG A 207 -19.96 38.94 -10.33
C ARG A 207 -19.22 40.02 -9.57
N THR A 208 -19.73 40.44 -8.40
CA THR A 208 -19.08 41.49 -7.59
C THR A 208 -17.73 41.03 -7.05
N SER A 209 -17.63 39.81 -6.51
CA SER A 209 -16.35 39.23 -6.08
C SER A 209 -15.32 39.13 -7.22
N LEU A 210 -15.76 38.77 -8.43
CA LEU A 210 -14.88 38.70 -9.59
C LEU A 210 -14.40 40.08 -10.06
N LEU A 211 -15.27 41.10 -10.02
CA LEU A 211 -14.89 42.48 -10.33
C LEU A 211 -13.90 43.05 -9.32
N LEU A 212 -14.04 42.68 -8.03
CA LEU A 212 -13.15 43.10 -6.96
C LEU A 212 -11.81 42.33 -6.93
N SER A 213 -11.74 41.17 -7.58
CA SER A 213 -10.51 40.35 -7.62
C SER A 213 -9.36 41.01 -8.39
N ASN A 214 -9.62 42.01 -9.25
CA ASN A 214 -8.58 42.72 -9.98
C ASN A 214 -8.83 44.24 -9.98
N LEU A 215 -8.32 44.93 -8.95
CA LEU A 215 -8.40 46.39 -8.80
C LEU A 215 -7.55 47.07 -9.89
N GLY A 216 -8.20 47.61 -10.93
CA GLY A 216 -7.58 48.49 -11.93
C GLY A 216 -7.81 48.12 -13.40
N ALA A 217 -8.15 46.85 -13.71
CA ALA A 217 -8.54 46.45 -15.07
C ALA A 217 -9.54 45.28 -15.01
N PRO A 218 -10.83 45.48 -15.40
CA PRO A 218 -11.80 44.39 -15.36
C PRO A 218 -11.39 43.28 -16.36
N PRO A 219 -11.37 42.00 -15.93
CA PRO A 219 -10.96 40.90 -16.79
C PRO A 219 -11.93 40.73 -17.96
N LYS A 220 -11.41 40.76 -19.20
CA LYS A 220 -12.20 40.63 -20.44
C LYS A 220 -12.46 39.17 -20.85
N VAL A 221 -11.66 38.22 -20.37
CA VAL A 221 -11.75 36.79 -20.73
C VAL A 221 -11.65 35.94 -19.47
N ILE A 222 -12.58 35.01 -19.28
CA ILE A 222 -12.64 34.11 -18.12
C ILE A 222 -12.76 32.67 -18.62
N LEU A 223 -11.82 31.81 -18.24
CA LEU A 223 -11.87 30.38 -18.52
C LEU A 223 -12.59 29.66 -17.39
N LYS A 224 -13.71 28.97 -17.69
CA LYS A 224 -14.40 28.11 -16.72
C LYS A 224 -13.97 26.66 -16.91
N ARG A 225 -13.31 26.08 -15.91
CA ARG A 225 -12.99 24.63 -15.87
C ARG A 225 -13.77 24.00 -14.72
N ALA A 226 -14.58 22.99 -15.02
CA ALA A 226 -15.30 22.21 -14.02
C ALA A 226 -14.60 20.87 -13.81
N LYS A 227 -14.27 20.53 -12.56
CA LYS A 227 -13.80 19.20 -12.18
C LYS A 227 -14.97 18.42 -11.61
N ARG A 228 -15.41 17.37 -12.31
CA ARG A 228 -16.41 16.43 -11.77
C ARG A 228 -15.67 15.54 -10.78
N LEU A 229 -15.88 15.78 -9.49
CA LEU A 229 -15.45 14.85 -8.45
C LEU A 229 -16.29 13.56 -8.60
N PRO A 230 -15.68 12.37 -8.62
CA PRO A 230 -16.43 11.14 -8.65
C PRO A 230 -17.24 11.06 -7.35
N ALA A 231 -18.55 11.23 -7.46
CA ALA A 231 -19.45 10.74 -6.44
C ALA A 231 -19.32 9.22 -6.51
N LEU A 232 -18.64 8.62 -5.53
CA LEU A 232 -18.78 7.19 -5.26
C LEU A 232 -20.19 7.00 -4.69
N THR A 233 -21.21 7.16 -5.54
CA THR A 233 -22.55 6.69 -5.24
C THR A 233 -22.39 5.20 -5.01
N ALA A 234 -22.55 4.78 -3.75
CA ALA A 234 -22.63 3.40 -3.33
C ALA A 234 -23.80 2.73 -4.07
N ARG A 235 -23.53 2.32 -5.31
CA ARG A 235 -24.39 1.50 -6.14
C ARG A 235 -24.11 0.05 -5.77
N TRP A 236 -24.33 -0.26 -4.50
CA TRP A 236 -24.25 -1.61 -3.98
C TRP A 236 -25.66 -2.19 -3.93
N PHE A 237 -25.84 -3.22 -4.74
CA PHE A 237 -26.60 -4.41 -4.38
C PHE A 237 -28.14 -4.30 -4.33
N TRP A 238 -28.78 -4.29 -5.51
CA TRP A 238 -30.08 -4.94 -5.66
C TRP A 238 -30.16 -5.63 -7.03
N PRO A 239 -30.32 -6.96 -7.11
CA PRO A 239 -30.57 -7.62 -8.39
C PRO A 239 -31.97 -7.23 -8.86
N ARG A 240 -32.09 -6.74 -10.11
CA ARG A 240 -33.38 -6.69 -10.79
C ARG A 240 -33.93 -8.12 -10.81
N LYS A 241 -34.97 -8.39 -10.01
CA LYS A 241 -35.81 -9.57 -10.16
C LYS A 241 -36.50 -9.42 -11.52
N GLY A 242 -36.06 -10.20 -12.50
CA GLY A 242 -36.83 -10.43 -13.71
C GLY A 242 -38.11 -11.16 -13.31
N SER A 243 -39.25 -10.48 -13.39
CA SER A 243 -40.55 -11.11 -13.44
C SER A 243 -40.77 -11.54 -14.89
N GLU A 244 -40.34 -12.75 -15.22
CA GLU A 244 -40.90 -13.47 -16.37
C GLU A 244 -42.17 -14.13 -15.86
N SER A 245 -43.30 -13.52 -16.21
CA SER A 245 -44.62 -14.11 -16.20
C SER A 245 -45.03 -14.25 -17.67
N CYS A 246 -45.48 -15.46 -18.03
CA CYS A 246 -45.98 -15.94 -19.32
C CYS A 246 -44.95 -16.31 -20.39
#